data_AF-A0AAE4CAF0-F1
#
_entry.id   AF-A0AAE4CAF0-F1
#
_cell.length_a   1.000
_cell.length_b   1.000
_cell.length_c   1.000
_cell.angle_alpha   90.00
_cell.angle_beta   90.00
_cell.angle_gamma   90.00
#
_symmetry.space_group_name_H-M   'P 1'
#
loop_
_entity.id
_entity.type
_entity.pdbx_description
1 polymer ?
#
loop_
_entity_poly.entity_id
_entity_poly.type
_entity_poly.pdbx_seq_one_letter_code
_entity_poly.pdbx_strand_id
1 'polypeptide(L)'
;MRALRVAAATAAALTTLVTTAAPGLAAPPAVPADGADLIAVTDDGGGGLSLRFRDAAGTVRDPAGLRLGPDGGLATTVPDDPAYAFLGAPGRAVWSLSAGGSRFPAIDTTGAPGPLSLRLDSVDGPGGFAAYTVSGWGRPAVLVDSDGPATAALPAGARLTNVAWTFDTPGVYRLGFTVSGEPAAGSASAVYTVEVPEIVPAEPGTATAAPGGQVRAQVLPPVQPQVRVQPRAAPQAPAQAPAAQARTAATPAVTTAAPTAGRVISDGHVDMGPTLENGAWRIRLKDDAANPPAWLELSDVVLRVTDKAKIPVPAGTGYAFLGREGAQVHLLPQTQQAGIVWPGWNTQHSTVTSGVTGDVTWTLKGVEGPGTFALFLTGSFGTPQVLFDSAKPMPQKLAVPLNTHAHGNWAFTAPGLYRLAVEMSATTKAGAAVSDTRTLTIAVGDATDPGAGNTGGGGTSAPAPSGGGLPLTGANVLLIAAVGAILVVAGAGAVLIGRRRTVTQDTLPRS
;
A
#
# COMPACT_ATOMS: atom_id res chain seq x y z
N MET A 1 65.88 35.21 72.47
CA MET A 1 65.94 36.12 71.31
C MET A 1 65.08 35.54 70.20
N ARG A 2 64.38 36.41 69.47
CA ARG A 2 63.19 36.14 68.64
C ARG A 2 63.46 35.22 67.45
N ALA A 3 62.52 34.29 67.21
CA ALA A 3 62.38 33.56 65.96
C ALA A 3 61.82 34.51 64.87
N LEU A 4 62.51 34.59 63.72
CA LEU A 4 61.99 35.21 62.51
C LEU A 4 61.76 34.12 61.46
N ARG A 5 60.50 33.99 61.04
CA ARG A 5 60.08 33.21 59.88
C ARG A 5 60.52 33.94 58.61
N VAL A 6 61.10 33.22 57.66
CA VAL A 6 61.20 33.67 56.26
C VAL A 6 60.49 32.63 55.41
N ALA A 7 59.45 33.07 54.73
CA ALA A 7 58.65 32.31 53.78
C ALA A 7 59.41 32.22 52.44
N ALA A 8 59.56 31.02 51.90
CA ALA A 8 59.96 30.80 50.52
C ALA A 8 58.69 30.45 49.73
N ALA A 9 58.28 31.35 48.84
CA ALA A 9 57.22 31.11 47.87
C ALA A 9 57.82 30.45 46.62
N THR A 10 57.55 29.16 46.41
CA THR A 10 57.82 28.46 45.16
C THR A 10 56.56 28.50 44.29
N ALA A 11 56.63 29.25 43.19
CA ALA A 11 55.60 29.23 42.14
C ALA A 11 55.74 27.94 41.32
N ALA A 12 54.76 27.04 41.43
CA ALA A 12 54.60 25.92 40.50
C ALA A 12 53.68 26.36 39.36
N ALA A 13 54.23 26.44 38.14
CA ALA A 13 53.47 26.71 36.93
C ALA A 13 52.53 25.52 36.65
N LEU A 14 51.23 25.76 36.69
CA LEU A 14 50.20 24.80 36.28
C LEU A 14 50.09 24.85 34.76
N THR A 15 50.67 23.87 34.06
CA THR A 15 50.47 23.71 32.62
C THR A 15 49.07 23.13 32.41
N THR A 16 48.10 23.98 32.09
CA THR A 16 46.78 23.53 31.64
C THR A 16 46.92 22.84 30.29
N LEU A 17 46.89 21.50 30.27
CA LEU A 17 46.60 20.75 29.05
C LEU A 17 45.17 21.09 28.62
N VAL A 18 45.04 21.93 27.58
CA VAL A 18 43.80 22.03 26.82
C VAL A 18 43.67 20.74 26.04
N THR A 19 42.85 19.81 26.54
CA THR A 19 42.36 18.70 25.73
C THR A 19 41.45 19.30 24.68
N THR A 20 41.97 19.47 23.46
CA THR A 20 41.13 19.73 22.30
C THR A 20 40.23 18.50 22.13
N ALA A 21 38.96 18.63 22.51
CA ALA A 21 37.95 17.65 22.15
C ALA A 21 38.04 17.43 20.64
N ALA A 22 38.28 16.18 20.24
CA ALA A 22 38.14 15.80 18.85
C ALA A 22 36.76 16.27 18.36
N PRO A 23 36.64 16.82 17.14
CA PRO A 23 35.34 17.18 16.61
C PRO A 23 34.44 15.95 16.70
N GLY A 24 33.38 16.04 17.49
CA GLY A 24 32.44 14.94 17.68
C GLY A 24 31.96 14.49 16.29
N LEU A 25 32.21 13.22 15.96
CA LEU A 25 31.67 12.62 14.74
C LEU A 25 30.19 12.96 14.68
N ALA A 26 29.77 13.62 13.60
CA ALA A 26 28.37 13.96 13.39
C ALA A 26 27.54 12.67 13.53
N ALA A 27 26.41 12.76 14.24
CA ALA A 27 25.54 11.61 14.42
C ALA A 27 25.14 11.04 13.04
N PRO A 28 25.12 9.70 12.88
CA PRO A 28 24.68 9.07 11.65
C PRO A 28 23.33 9.62 11.18
N PRO A 29 23.08 9.76 9.87
CA PRO A 29 21.81 10.24 9.36
C PRO A 29 20.67 9.32 9.82
N ALA A 30 19.55 9.94 10.23
CA ALA A 30 18.30 9.22 10.47
C ALA A 30 17.70 8.79 9.14
N VAL A 31 17.17 7.57 9.08
CA VAL A 31 16.47 7.05 7.90
C VAL A 31 15.12 6.43 8.29
N PRO A 32 14.08 6.59 7.45
CA PRO A 32 12.77 6.02 7.71
C PRO A 32 12.81 4.49 7.53
N ALA A 33 12.02 3.80 8.36
CA ALA A 33 11.84 2.35 8.27
C ALA A 33 10.71 1.94 7.31
N ASP A 34 9.76 2.84 7.02
CA ASP A 34 8.60 2.56 6.18
C ASP A 34 9.00 2.07 4.78
N GLY A 35 8.57 0.85 4.45
CA GLY A 35 8.86 0.20 3.16
C GLY A 35 10.31 -0.26 2.95
N ALA A 36 11.18 -0.10 3.96
CA ALA A 36 12.58 -0.51 3.87
C ALA A 36 12.79 -2.02 4.13
N ASP A 37 13.86 -2.59 3.59
CA ASP A 37 14.38 -3.86 4.07
C ASP A 37 15.31 -3.58 5.26
N LEU A 38 14.82 -3.82 6.49
CA LEU A 38 15.56 -3.54 7.73
C LEU A 38 16.80 -4.43 7.81
N ILE A 39 16.66 -5.68 7.40
CA ILE A 39 17.76 -6.63 7.22
C ILE A 39 17.70 -7.13 5.78
N ALA A 40 18.71 -6.82 4.99
CA ALA A 40 18.93 -7.40 3.68
C ALA A 40 20.21 -8.24 3.72
N VAL A 41 20.09 -9.54 3.45
CA VAL A 41 21.21 -10.47 3.40
C VAL A 41 21.70 -10.57 1.97
N THR A 42 22.98 -10.28 1.76
CA THR A 42 23.62 -10.38 0.45
C THR A 42 24.83 -11.31 0.52
N ASP A 43 25.04 -12.09 -0.53
CA ASP A 43 26.33 -12.72 -0.82
C ASP A 43 27.31 -11.63 -1.33
N ASP A 44 28.51 -11.57 -0.76
CA ASP A 44 29.57 -10.63 -1.12
C ASP A 44 30.30 -11.01 -2.43
N GLY A 45 29.89 -12.11 -3.09
CA GLY A 45 30.49 -12.60 -4.32
C GLY A 45 31.74 -13.44 -4.11
N GLY A 46 32.21 -13.56 -2.85
CA GLY A 46 33.25 -14.48 -2.39
C GLY A 46 32.70 -15.67 -1.59
N GLY A 47 31.38 -15.77 -1.43
CA GLY A 47 30.71 -16.80 -0.63
C GLY A 47 30.48 -16.40 0.83
N GLY A 48 30.72 -15.14 1.19
CA GLY A 48 30.46 -14.58 2.52
C GLY A 48 29.12 -13.84 2.58
N LEU A 49 28.40 -14.00 3.69
CA LEU A 49 27.19 -13.22 3.95
C LEU A 49 27.55 -11.78 4.39
N SER A 50 26.67 -10.83 4.08
CA SER A 50 26.69 -9.49 4.69
C SER A 50 25.27 -9.03 5.05
N LEU A 51 25.15 -8.29 6.16
CA LEU A 51 23.91 -7.64 6.58
C LEU A 51 23.88 -6.19 6.13
N ARG A 52 22.80 -5.81 5.45
CA ARG A 52 22.60 -4.49 4.88
C ARG A 52 21.25 -3.92 5.29
N PHE A 53 21.12 -2.61 5.15
CA PHE A 53 19.84 -1.91 5.13
C PHE A 53 19.55 -1.49 3.68
N ARG A 54 18.31 -1.64 3.22
CA ARG A 54 17.87 -1.10 1.92
C ARG A 54 16.66 -0.18 2.13
N ASP A 55 16.78 1.09 1.77
CA ASP A 55 15.64 2.01 1.87
C ASP A 55 14.55 1.70 0.84
N ALA A 56 13.37 2.32 0.99
CA ALA A 56 12.23 2.11 0.10
C ALA A 56 12.51 2.52 -1.37
N ALA A 57 13.57 3.30 -1.63
CA ALA A 57 14.00 3.65 -2.98
C ALA A 57 15.00 2.64 -3.57
N GLY A 58 15.39 1.62 -2.81
CA GLY A 58 16.34 0.58 -3.20
C GLY A 58 17.80 0.89 -2.88
N THR A 59 18.10 2.00 -2.19
CA THR A 59 19.48 2.36 -1.84
C THR A 59 19.98 1.47 -0.71
N VAL A 60 21.07 0.74 -0.97
CA VAL A 60 21.70 -0.17 -0.01
C VAL A 60 22.75 0.60 0.80
N ARG A 61 22.73 0.44 2.13
CA ARG A 61 23.65 1.09 3.07
C ARG A 61 24.13 0.10 4.13
N ASP A 62 25.28 0.42 4.73
CA ASP A 62 25.75 -0.26 5.93
C ASP A 62 24.88 0.17 7.13
N PRO A 63 24.26 -0.78 7.87
CA PRO A 63 23.45 -0.46 9.04
C PRO A 63 24.23 0.22 10.17
N ALA A 64 25.54 0.00 10.29
CA ALA A 64 26.36 0.65 11.32
C ALA A 64 26.52 2.16 11.08
N GLY A 65 26.34 2.61 9.82
CA GLY A 65 26.49 4.00 9.40
C GLY A 65 25.21 4.82 9.41
N LEU A 66 24.12 4.31 9.98
CA LEU A 66 22.81 4.97 9.99
C LEU A 66 22.12 4.85 11.35
N ARG A 67 21.07 5.65 11.53
CA ARG A 67 20.17 5.59 12.68
C ARG A 67 18.75 5.33 12.18
N LEU A 68 18.11 4.29 12.70
CA LEU A 68 16.72 3.96 12.37
C LEU A 68 15.76 4.66 13.33
N GLY A 69 14.64 5.14 12.78
CA GLY A 69 13.52 5.67 13.55
C GLY A 69 13.63 7.16 13.92
N PRO A 70 12.51 7.81 14.27
CA PRO A 70 11.12 7.43 14.03
C PRO A 70 10.47 8.37 12.99
N ASP A 71 11.11 8.63 11.84
CA ASP A 71 10.54 9.41 10.75
C ASP A 71 9.39 8.63 10.03
N GLY A 72 8.36 8.21 10.78
CA GLY A 72 7.25 7.33 10.35
C GLY A 72 6.76 6.30 11.39
N GLY A 73 7.45 6.17 12.53
CA GLY A 73 7.11 5.21 13.59
C GLY A 73 5.79 5.49 14.29
N LEU A 74 5.20 4.47 14.92
CA LEU A 74 3.95 4.58 15.68
C LEU A 74 4.20 4.27 17.15
N ALA A 75 3.70 5.14 18.01
CA ALA A 75 3.60 4.86 19.43
C ALA A 75 2.12 4.67 19.81
N THR A 76 1.83 3.60 20.53
CA THR A 76 0.47 3.22 20.93
C THR A 76 0.51 2.41 22.22
N THR A 77 -0.56 1.70 22.53
CA THR A 77 -0.62 0.76 23.64
C THR A 77 -0.70 -0.69 23.17
N VAL A 78 -0.10 -1.62 23.92
CA VAL A 78 -0.21 -3.06 23.68
C VAL A 78 -1.69 -3.45 23.56
N PRO A 79 -2.11 -4.11 22.47
CA PRO A 79 -3.50 -4.54 22.29
C PRO A 79 -3.99 -5.47 23.38
N ASP A 80 -5.29 -5.41 23.68
CA ASP A 80 -5.98 -6.42 24.50
C ASP A 80 -6.28 -7.67 23.65
N ASP A 81 -5.21 -8.32 23.20
CA ASP A 81 -5.24 -9.56 22.42
C ASP A 81 -4.10 -10.48 22.93
N PRO A 82 -4.40 -11.71 23.36
CA PRO A 82 -3.40 -12.64 23.88
C PRO A 82 -2.23 -12.90 22.93
N ALA A 83 -2.42 -12.76 21.61
CA ALA A 83 -1.35 -12.94 20.63
C ALA A 83 -0.23 -11.89 20.76
N TYR A 84 -0.51 -10.74 21.38
CA TYR A 84 0.43 -9.65 21.62
C TYR A 84 0.97 -9.60 23.05
N ALA A 85 0.66 -10.59 23.89
CA ALA A 85 1.09 -10.61 25.29
C ALA A 85 2.62 -10.61 25.49
N PHE A 86 3.40 -11.00 24.47
CA PHE A 86 4.86 -10.92 24.48
C PHE A 86 5.37 -9.46 24.51
N LEU A 87 4.55 -8.48 24.11
CA LEU A 87 4.88 -7.05 24.23
C LEU A 87 4.59 -6.48 25.63
N GLY A 88 4.08 -7.30 26.55
CA GLY A 88 3.71 -6.91 27.90
C GLY A 88 2.19 -6.88 28.13
N ALA A 89 1.78 -6.27 29.25
CA ALA A 89 0.36 -6.19 29.62
C ALA A 89 -0.44 -5.27 28.69
N PRO A 90 -1.70 -5.60 28.36
CA PRO A 90 -2.58 -4.72 27.59
C PRO A 90 -2.63 -3.30 28.16
N GLY A 91 -2.62 -2.29 27.28
CA GLY A 91 -2.65 -0.88 27.66
C GLY A 91 -1.28 -0.26 27.98
N ARG A 92 -0.20 -1.04 28.08
CA ARG A 92 1.17 -0.52 28.23
C ARG A 92 1.62 0.21 26.98
N ALA A 93 2.38 1.30 27.13
CA ALA A 93 2.96 2.01 25.98
C ALA A 93 3.94 1.10 25.21
N VAL A 94 3.88 1.15 23.89
CA VAL A 94 4.75 0.41 22.98
C VAL A 94 4.99 1.24 21.71
N TRP A 95 6.21 1.18 21.20
CA TRP A 95 6.67 1.88 20.01
C TRP A 95 6.95 0.87 18.91
N SER A 96 6.74 1.26 17.65
CA SER A 96 7.12 0.52 16.47
C SER A 96 7.86 1.44 15.50
N LEU A 97 8.92 0.94 14.87
CA LEU A 97 9.68 1.70 13.85
C LEU A 97 8.82 2.15 12.66
N SER A 98 7.74 1.43 12.40
CA SER A 98 6.75 1.75 11.38
C SER A 98 5.35 1.61 11.94
N ALA A 99 4.44 2.50 11.58
CA ALA A 99 3.01 2.31 11.83
C ALA A 99 2.44 1.04 11.15
N GLY A 100 3.11 0.57 10.10
CA GLY A 100 2.61 -0.49 9.23
C GLY A 100 1.61 0.04 8.21
N GLY A 101 0.66 -0.81 7.80
CA GLY A 101 -0.28 -0.51 6.73
C GLY A 101 0.32 -0.83 5.36
N SER A 102 0.27 0.08 4.40
CA SER A 102 0.73 -0.19 3.03
C SER A 102 2.25 -0.20 2.84
N ARG A 103 3.02 0.32 3.81
CA ARG A 103 4.49 0.45 3.73
C ARG A 103 5.19 -0.26 4.88
N PHE A 104 4.90 -1.54 5.04
CA PHE A 104 5.61 -2.33 6.03
C PHE A 104 7.10 -2.49 5.68
N PRO A 105 7.98 -2.47 6.69
CA PRO A 105 9.33 -2.96 6.56
C PRO A 105 9.39 -4.46 6.26
N ALA A 106 10.54 -4.94 5.79
CA ALA A 106 10.78 -6.33 5.44
C ALA A 106 12.17 -6.83 5.87
N ILE A 107 12.35 -8.15 5.79
CA ILE A 107 13.65 -8.83 5.80
C ILE A 107 13.85 -9.47 4.42
N ASP A 108 14.90 -9.08 3.71
CA ASP A 108 15.25 -9.60 2.40
C ASP A 108 16.36 -10.64 2.51
N THR A 109 16.06 -11.87 2.09
CA THR A 109 16.99 -13.00 2.02
C THR A 109 17.21 -13.48 0.59
N THR A 110 16.78 -12.70 -0.41
CA THR A 110 16.92 -13.07 -1.83
C THR A 110 18.37 -13.24 -2.27
N GLY A 111 19.30 -12.54 -1.63
CA GLY A 111 20.73 -12.68 -1.84
C GLY A 111 21.38 -13.86 -1.11
N ALA A 112 20.61 -14.68 -0.38
CA ALA A 112 21.13 -15.80 0.39
C ALA A 112 21.12 -17.11 -0.42
N PRO A 113 22.21 -17.91 -0.41
CA PRO A 113 22.33 -19.14 -1.20
C PRO A 113 21.55 -20.33 -0.61
N GLY A 114 21.08 -20.22 0.63
CA GLY A 114 20.41 -21.30 1.36
C GLY A 114 19.72 -20.79 2.62
N PRO A 115 19.05 -21.69 3.38
CA PRO A 115 18.34 -21.34 4.60
C PRO A 115 19.26 -20.66 5.60
N LEU A 116 18.71 -19.71 6.36
CA LEU A 116 19.46 -18.88 7.29
C LEU A 116 18.91 -19.00 8.72
N SER A 117 19.75 -18.68 9.68
CA SER A 117 19.39 -18.48 11.08
C SER A 117 19.74 -17.05 11.48
N LEU A 118 18.74 -16.26 11.86
CA LEU A 118 18.88 -14.93 12.43
C LEU A 118 18.94 -15.04 13.95
N ARG A 119 19.98 -14.48 14.57
CA ARG A 119 20.15 -14.38 16.01
C ARG A 119 20.18 -12.92 16.45
N LEU A 120 19.46 -12.61 17.53
CA LEU A 120 19.61 -11.38 18.29
C LEU A 120 20.73 -11.59 19.31
N ASP A 121 21.86 -10.94 19.12
CA ASP A 121 23.06 -11.09 19.95
C ASP A 121 23.03 -10.17 21.18
N SER A 122 22.57 -8.93 21.01
CA SER A 122 22.52 -7.94 22.08
C SER A 122 21.41 -6.91 21.88
N VAL A 123 20.91 -6.40 23.00
CA VAL A 123 20.00 -5.24 23.08
C VAL A 123 20.58 -4.29 24.11
N ASP A 124 21.34 -3.30 23.65
CA ASP A 124 21.87 -2.25 24.53
C ASP A 124 20.96 -1.02 24.43
N GLY A 125 20.06 -0.85 25.40
CA GLY A 125 19.10 0.25 25.43
C GLY A 125 18.33 0.33 26.75
N PRO A 126 17.41 1.29 26.88
CA PRO A 126 16.68 1.54 28.11
C PRO A 126 15.53 0.54 28.40
N GLY A 127 15.18 -0.33 27.45
CA GLY A 127 14.02 -1.23 27.56
C GLY A 127 14.14 -2.48 26.68
N GLY A 128 12.99 -3.15 26.46
CA GLY A 128 12.87 -4.36 25.66
C GLY A 128 12.79 -4.11 24.15
N PHE A 129 13.10 -5.14 23.37
CA PHE A 129 13.01 -5.15 21.91
C PHE A 129 12.38 -6.45 21.41
N ALA A 130 11.47 -6.34 20.44
CA ALA A 130 10.97 -7.49 19.71
C ALA A 130 10.90 -7.23 18.20
N ALA A 131 11.19 -8.26 17.41
CA ALA A 131 10.97 -8.30 15.98
C ALA A 131 10.03 -9.46 15.62
N TYR A 132 9.00 -9.17 14.84
CA TYR A 132 8.00 -10.17 14.45
C TYR A 132 7.41 -9.83 13.08
N THR A 133 6.85 -10.83 12.40
CA THR A 133 6.03 -10.60 11.20
C THR A 133 4.57 -10.47 11.58
N VAL A 134 3.80 -9.70 10.82
CA VAL A 134 2.36 -9.57 10.99
C VAL A 134 1.63 -10.18 9.79
N SER A 135 0.87 -11.25 10.03
CA SER A 135 0.04 -11.88 9.00
C SER A 135 -1.16 -11.01 8.61
N GLY A 136 -1.90 -11.42 7.57
CA GLY A 136 -3.07 -10.67 7.07
C GLY A 136 -4.16 -10.40 8.12
N TRP A 137 -4.28 -11.23 9.16
CA TRP A 137 -5.20 -11.01 10.29
C TRP A 137 -4.63 -10.16 11.42
N GLY A 138 -3.45 -9.58 11.25
CA GLY A 138 -2.78 -8.96 12.39
C GLY A 138 -2.30 -9.95 13.41
N ARG A 139 -2.01 -11.21 13.01
CA ARG A 139 -1.44 -12.18 13.94
C ARG A 139 0.09 -12.10 13.88
N PRO A 140 0.76 -11.85 15.01
CA PRO A 140 2.20 -11.78 15.06
C PRO A 140 2.82 -13.18 15.02
N ALA A 141 3.94 -13.32 14.31
CA ALA A 141 4.85 -14.45 14.46
C ALA A 141 6.20 -13.90 14.89
N VAL A 142 6.54 -14.11 16.17
CA VAL A 142 7.78 -13.61 16.78
C VAL A 142 8.98 -14.23 16.11
N LEU A 143 9.89 -13.39 15.63
CA LEU A 143 11.17 -13.80 15.08
C LEU A 143 12.21 -13.82 16.21
N VAL A 144 12.41 -12.67 16.85
CA VAL A 144 13.32 -12.53 17.99
C VAL A 144 12.77 -11.55 19.01
N ASP A 145 13.10 -11.74 20.27
CA ASP A 145 12.61 -10.96 21.41
C ASP A 145 13.67 -10.95 22.53
N SER A 146 13.91 -9.81 23.16
CA SER A 146 14.81 -9.67 24.31
C SER A 146 14.44 -10.58 25.48
N ASP A 147 13.14 -10.85 25.69
CA ASP A 147 12.63 -11.70 26.76
C ASP A 147 12.14 -13.07 26.26
N GLY A 148 12.37 -13.37 24.99
CA GLY A 148 11.82 -14.54 24.31
C GLY A 148 12.85 -15.26 23.43
N PRO A 149 12.46 -15.69 22.21
CA PRO A 149 13.39 -16.39 21.33
C PRO A 149 14.53 -15.45 20.90
N ALA A 150 15.77 -15.86 21.13
CA ALA A 150 16.93 -15.15 20.63
C ALA A 150 17.27 -15.51 19.17
N THR A 151 16.58 -16.48 18.56
CA THR A 151 16.92 -17.01 17.23
C THR A 151 15.68 -17.39 16.42
N ALA A 152 15.68 -17.08 15.12
CA ALA A 152 14.66 -17.44 14.15
C ALA A 152 15.27 -18.04 12.89
N ALA A 153 14.60 -19.06 12.34
CA ALA A 153 14.89 -19.55 11.00
C ALA A 153 14.34 -18.58 9.94
N LEU A 154 15.14 -18.24 8.95
CA LEU A 154 14.72 -17.47 7.79
C LEU A 154 14.80 -18.34 6.53
N PRO A 155 13.77 -18.35 5.67
CA PRO A 155 13.83 -19.01 4.37
C PRO A 155 14.92 -18.38 3.49
N ALA A 156 15.42 -19.16 2.53
CA ALA A 156 16.31 -18.65 1.49
C ALA A 156 15.51 -18.02 0.35
N GLY A 157 16.10 -17.07 -0.38
CA GLY A 157 15.52 -16.61 -1.65
C GLY A 157 14.21 -15.83 -1.48
N ALA A 158 13.89 -15.35 -0.27
CA ALA A 158 12.58 -14.82 0.06
C ALA A 158 12.68 -13.40 0.61
N ARG A 159 11.59 -12.64 0.45
CA ARG A 159 11.41 -11.35 1.12
C ARG A 159 10.29 -11.48 2.14
N LEU A 160 10.62 -11.56 3.42
CA LEU A 160 9.65 -11.61 4.51
C LEU A 160 9.11 -10.20 4.73
N THR A 161 7.85 -9.99 4.38
CA THR A 161 7.17 -8.69 4.50
C THR A 161 6.46 -8.55 5.84
N ASN A 162 5.95 -7.36 6.13
CA ASN A 162 5.21 -7.03 7.37
C ASN A 162 6.03 -7.22 8.64
N VAL A 163 7.31 -6.85 8.60
CA VAL A 163 8.19 -6.94 9.76
C VAL A 163 7.99 -5.72 10.65
N ALA A 164 7.64 -5.95 11.91
CA ALA A 164 7.56 -4.95 12.95
C ALA A 164 8.77 -5.08 13.87
N TRP A 165 9.40 -3.95 14.20
CA TRP A 165 10.42 -3.82 15.24
C TRP A 165 9.84 -2.91 16.32
N THR A 166 9.69 -3.43 17.53
CA THR A 166 9.01 -2.76 18.63
C THR A 166 9.89 -2.58 19.86
N PHE A 167 9.58 -1.54 20.63
CA PHE A 167 10.28 -1.14 21.85
C PHE A 167 9.27 -0.74 22.92
N ASP A 168 9.61 -0.89 24.19
CA ASP A 168 8.72 -0.57 25.32
C ASP A 168 9.10 0.71 26.09
N THR A 169 10.25 1.30 25.75
CA THR A 169 10.82 2.45 26.46
C THR A 169 11.49 3.40 25.47
N PRO A 170 11.29 4.73 25.58
CA PRO A 170 11.96 5.69 24.71
C PRO A 170 13.47 5.79 25.01
N GLY A 171 14.26 6.08 23.99
CA GLY A 171 15.70 6.28 24.05
C GLY A 171 16.45 5.66 22.86
N VAL A 172 17.77 5.58 22.96
CA VAL A 172 18.63 5.04 21.90
C VAL A 172 18.98 3.59 22.21
N TYR A 173 18.77 2.72 21.23
CA TYR A 173 19.10 1.30 21.29
C TYR A 173 20.24 0.97 20.32
N ARG A 174 21.11 0.04 20.71
CA ARG A 174 22.01 -0.68 19.80
C ARG A 174 21.63 -2.15 19.79
N LEU A 175 21.23 -2.65 18.63
CA LEU A 175 20.77 -4.02 18.44
C LEU A 175 21.83 -4.80 17.65
N GLY A 176 22.43 -5.81 18.27
CA GLY A 176 23.37 -6.71 17.60
C GLY A 176 22.63 -7.87 16.96
N PHE A 177 22.84 -8.10 15.67
CA PHE A 177 22.30 -9.25 14.96
C PHE A 177 23.41 -10.05 14.29
N THR A 178 23.23 -11.37 14.27
CA THR A 178 24.05 -12.29 13.48
C THR A 178 23.14 -13.13 12.60
N VAL A 179 23.46 -13.21 11.32
CA VAL A 179 22.87 -14.19 10.40
C VAL A 179 23.91 -15.24 10.07
N SER A 180 23.51 -16.50 10.11
CA SER A 180 24.35 -17.65 9.74
C SER A 180 23.64 -18.52 8.70
N GLY A 181 24.38 -19.04 7.72
CA GLY A 181 23.87 -19.96 6.71
C GLY A 181 24.68 -21.25 6.66
N GLU A 182 23.98 -22.39 6.71
CA GLU A 182 24.60 -23.71 6.69
C GLU A 182 24.70 -24.29 5.26
N PRO A 183 25.76 -25.05 4.91
CA PRO A 183 27.06 -25.20 5.57
C PRO A 183 28.18 -24.35 4.92
N ALA A 184 27.88 -23.58 3.86
CA ALA A 184 28.90 -22.92 3.02
C ALA A 184 28.87 -21.38 3.02
N ALA A 185 27.83 -20.74 3.57
CA ALA A 185 27.63 -19.29 3.47
C ALA A 185 28.35 -18.47 4.57
N GLY A 186 28.74 -19.13 5.67
CA GLY A 186 29.36 -18.45 6.81
C GLY A 186 28.37 -17.64 7.65
N SER A 187 28.87 -16.65 8.37
CA SER A 187 28.08 -15.78 9.25
C SER A 187 28.42 -14.31 9.06
N ALA A 188 27.42 -13.45 9.19
CA ALA A 188 27.55 -12.01 9.15
C ALA A 188 26.93 -11.38 10.38
N SER A 189 27.58 -10.37 10.96
CA SER A 189 27.06 -9.64 12.10
C SER A 189 27.02 -8.14 11.83
N ALA A 190 26.02 -7.47 12.38
CA ALA A 190 25.88 -6.02 12.28
C ALA A 190 25.21 -5.45 13.54
N VAL A 191 25.53 -4.20 13.84
CA VAL A 191 24.90 -3.45 14.94
C VAL A 191 24.04 -2.34 14.34
N TYR A 192 22.78 -2.30 14.75
CA TYR A 192 21.80 -1.31 14.32
C TYR A 192 21.60 -0.29 15.43
N THR A 193 21.75 0.99 15.12
CA THR A 193 21.39 2.06 16.05
C THR A 193 19.96 2.50 15.79
N VAL A 194 19.12 2.49 16.82
CA VAL A 194 17.71 2.86 16.74
C VAL A 194 17.40 4.01 17.71
N GLU A 195 16.70 5.03 17.24
CA GLU A 195 16.19 6.13 18.06
C GLU A 195 14.68 5.97 18.27
N VAL A 196 14.28 5.81 19.53
CA VAL A 196 12.88 5.73 19.96
C VAL A 196 12.53 7.03 20.69
N PRO A 197 11.59 7.83 20.18
CA PRO A 197 11.30 9.15 20.72
C PRO A 197 10.46 9.03 22.00
N GLU A 198 10.66 9.97 22.93
CA GLU A 198 9.67 10.19 24.00
C GLU A 198 8.35 10.66 23.38
N ILE A 199 7.23 10.07 23.82
CA ILE A 199 5.91 10.59 23.47
C ILE A 199 5.64 11.77 24.41
N VAL A 200 5.80 12.99 23.92
CA VAL A 200 5.27 14.17 24.60
C VAL A 200 3.79 14.26 24.22
N PRO A 201 2.83 14.15 25.16
CA PRO A 201 1.43 14.39 24.86
C PRO A 201 1.33 15.79 24.23
N ALA A 202 0.76 15.87 23.02
CA ALA A 202 0.59 17.15 22.35
C ALA A 202 -0.20 18.09 23.27
N GLU A 203 0.36 19.26 23.60
CA GLU A 203 -0.47 20.33 24.13
C GLU A 203 -1.61 20.58 23.12
N PRO A 204 -2.85 20.77 23.58
CA PRO A 204 -3.98 20.98 22.69
C PRO A 204 -3.80 22.30 21.93
N GLY A 205 -3.21 22.21 20.74
CA GLY A 205 -3.11 23.32 19.79
C GLY A 205 -1.74 23.49 19.17
N THR A 206 -1.35 22.63 18.22
CA THR A 206 -0.70 22.98 16.94
C THR A 206 -0.22 21.69 16.26
N ALA A 207 -1.08 21.09 15.44
CA ALA A 207 -0.67 20.01 14.56
C ALA A 207 0.09 20.59 13.37
N THR A 208 1.42 20.63 13.45
CA THR A 208 2.26 20.74 12.26
C THR A 208 2.29 19.37 11.61
N ALA A 209 1.80 19.27 10.38
CA ALA A 209 1.73 18.03 9.62
C ALA A 209 3.12 17.42 9.40
N ALA A 210 3.31 16.17 9.81
CA ALA A 210 4.44 15.35 9.37
C ALA A 210 4.27 15.00 7.88
N PRO A 211 5.33 15.04 7.05
CA PRO A 211 5.28 14.62 5.67
C PRO A 211 5.31 13.09 5.59
N GLY A 212 4.16 12.46 5.84
CA GLY A 212 3.92 11.06 5.56
C GLY A 212 2.56 10.97 4.86
N GLY A 213 2.52 10.46 3.63
CA GLY A 213 1.30 10.26 2.86
C GLY A 213 0.39 9.23 3.54
N GLN A 214 -0.30 9.65 4.59
CA GLN A 214 -1.28 8.83 5.26
C GLN A 214 -2.59 8.85 4.48
N VAL A 215 -3.07 7.66 4.17
CA VAL A 215 -4.41 7.41 3.65
C VAL A 215 -5.41 7.80 4.74
N ARG A 216 -6.01 9.00 4.63
CA ARG A 216 -7.01 9.50 5.58
C ARG A 216 -8.41 9.21 5.06
N ALA A 217 -9.18 8.42 5.80
CA ALA A 217 -10.63 8.34 5.64
C ALA A 217 -11.23 9.63 6.23
N GLN A 218 -11.82 10.50 5.39
CA GLN A 218 -12.53 11.68 5.87
C GLN A 218 -14.01 11.35 6.06
N VAL A 219 -14.48 11.40 7.32
CA VAL A 219 -15.92 11.45 7.63
C VAL A 219 -16.34 12.92 7.68
N LEU A 220 -17.16 13.35 6.71
CA LEU A 220 -17.77 14.68 6.75
C LEU A 220 -18.89 14.70 7.82
N PRO A 221 -19.03 15.77 8.62
CA PRO A 221 -20.13 15.91 9.57
C PRO A 221 -21.49 16.06 8.85
N PRO A 222 -22.60 15.62 9.47
CA PRO A 222 -23.93 15.75 8.88
C PRO A 222 -24.36 17.22 8.84
N VAL A 223 -24.72 17.71 7.65
CA VAL A 223 -25.40 19.00 7.47
C VAL A 223 -26.81 18.87 8.04
N GLN A 224 -27.08 19.52 9.18
CA GLN A 224 -28.43 19.63 9.72
C GLN A 224 -29.24 20.66 8.90
N PRO A 225 -30.45 20.33 8.41
CA PRO A 225 -31.35 21.33 7.85
C PRO A 225 -31.95 22.18 8.98
N GLN A 226 -31.64 23.48 8.98
CA GLN A 226 -32.27 24.46 9.87
C GLN A 226 -33.72 24.69 9.43
N VAL A 227 -34.67 24.04 10.10
CA VAL A 227 -36.10 24.32 9.96
C VAL A 227 -36.43 25.53 10.84
N ARG A 228 -36.71 26.68 10.23
CA ARG A 228 -37.27 27.85 10.93
C ARG A 228 -38.79 27.66 11.04
N VAL A 229 -39.25 27.49 12.28
CA VAL A 229 -40.68 27.42 12.63
C VAL A 229 -41.28 28.83 12.60
N GLN A 230 -42.37 29.05 11.88
CA GLN A 230 -43.28 30.19 12.07
C GLN A 230 -44.68 29.68 12.42
N PRO A 231 -45.45 30.37 13.29
CA PRO A 231 -46.71 29.84 13.83
C PRO A 231 -47.90 30.01 12.87
N ARG A 232 -48.83 29.07 13.02
CA ARG A 232 -50.07 28.86 12.28
C ARG A 232 -51.15 29.93 12.53
N ALA A 233 -51.86 30.31 11.48
CA ALA A 233 -53.25 30.79 11.52
C ALA A 233 -54.10 29.96 10.52
N ALA A 234 -55.38 29.74 10.82
CA ALA A 234 -56.35 28.95 10.05
C ALA A 234 -57.69 29.71 9.99
N PRO A 235 -58.76 29.27 9.28
CA PRO A 235 -58.89 28.42 8.07
C PRO A 235 -59.82 29.03 6.99
N GLN A 236 -59.69 28.68 5.69
CA GLN A 236 -60.82 28.71 4.73
C GLN A 236 -60.65 27.66 3.60
N ALA A 237 -61.75 27.04 3.20
CA ALA A 237 -61.93 26.14 2.04
C ALA A 237 -63.35 26.40 1.45
N PRO A 238 -63.74 25.89 0.26
CA PRO A 238 -62.96 25.27 -0.83
C PRO A 238 -63.23 25.91 -2.22
N ALA A 239 -62.36 25.68 -3.20
CA ALA A 239 -62.70 25.79 -4.63
C ALA A 239 -61.91 24.74 -5.44
N GLN A 240 -62.60 24.14 -6.42
CA GLN A 240 -62.24 22.91 -7.13
C GLN A 240 -61.19 23.10 -8.25
N ALA A 241 -60.63 21.95 -8.67
CA ALA A 241 -59.51 21.67 -9.57
C ALA A 241 -59.51 22.34 -10.98
N PRO A 242 -58.38 22.28 -11.72
CA PRO A 242 -58.13 21.09 -12.55
C PRO A 242 -56.69 20.54 -12.51
N ALA A 243 -56.59 19.25 -12.82
CA ALA A 243 -55.38 18.44 -12.87
C ALA A 243 -54.36 18.92 -13.91
N ALA A 244 -53.08 19.00 -13.53
CA ALA A 244 -51.95 19.15 -14.43
C ALA A 244 -51.02 17.93 -14.31
N GLN A 245 -50.85 17.25 -15.43
CA GLN A 245 -49.99 16.09 -15.62
C GLN A 245 -48.54 16.42 -15.28
N ALA A 246 -47.98 15.78 -14.26
CA ALA A 246 -46.54 15.80 -14.01
C ALA A 246 -45.86 14.84 -15.00
N ARG A 247 -45.13 15.41 -15.97
CA ARG A 247 -44.16 14.67 -16.78
C ARG A 247 -43.01 14.25 -15.86
N THR A 248 -42.91 12.97 -15.56
CA THR A 248 -41.69 12.35 -15.03
C THR A 248 -40.60 12.46 -16.10
N ALA A 249 -39.60 13.30 -15.86
CA ALA A 249 -38.36 13.29 -16.62
C ALA A 249 -37.60 12.01 -16.24
N ALA A 250 -37.57 11.04 -17.16
CA ALA A 250 -36.76 9.84 -17.05
C ALA A 250 -35.28 10.23 -17.08
N THR A 251 -34.54 9.86 -16.05
CA THR A 251 -33.07 9.83 -16.04
C THR A 251 -32.62 8.81 -17.11
N PRO A 252 -31.65 9.12 -17.98
CA PRO A 252 -31.25 8.19 -19.02
C PRO A 252 -30.61 6.96 -18.40
N ALA A 253 -31.26 5.80 -18.57
CA ALA A 253 -30.64 4.50 -18.37
C ALA A 253 -29.51 4.37 -19.41
N VAL A 254 -28.28 4.23 -18.94
CA VAL A 254 -27.14 3.94 -19.80
C VAL A 254 -27.27 2.49 -20.25
N THR A 255 -27.66 2.30 -21.51
CA THR A 255 -27.62 0.99 -22.18
C THR A 255 -26.17 0.68 -22.52
N THR A 256 -25.52 -0.13 -21.70
CA THR A 256 -24.21 -0.69 -22.03
C THR A 256 -24.43 -2.00 -22.82
N ALA A 257 -23.78 -2.11 -23.97
CA ALA A 257 -23.76 -3.32 -24.79
C ALA A 257 -23.18 -4.52 -23.99
N ALA A 258 -23.67 -5.73 -24.28
CA ALA A 258 -23.29 -6.96 -23.59
C ALA A 258 -21.78 -7.28 -23.74
N PRO A 259 -21.04 -7.60 -22.66
CA PRO A 259 -19.64 -7.99 -22.76
C PRO A 259 -19.49 -9.47 -23.15
N THR A 260 -18.56 -9.72 -24.06
CA THR A 260 -18.00 -11.04 -24.42
C THR A 260 -17.30 -11.66 -23.20
N ALA A 261 -17.24 -13.00 -23.10
CA ALA A 261 -16.74 -13.76 -21.95
C ALA A 261 -15.46 -13.16 -21.29
N GLY A 262 -15.63 -12.51 -20.13
CA GLY A 262 -14.57 -11.84 -19.38
C GLY A 262 -13.52 -12.79 -18.80
N ARG A 263 -12.29 -12.29 -18.69
CA ARG A 263 -11.11 -12.96 -18.12
C ARG A 263 -11.30 -13.17 -16.62
N VAL A 264 -11.09 -14.39 -16.14
CA VAL A 264 -11.12 -14.70 -14.70
C VAL A 264 -9.70 -14.72 -14.14
N ILE A 265 -9.42 -13.89 -13.14
CA ILE A 265 -8.11 -13.84 -12.46
C ILE A 265 -8.27 -14.41 -11.05
N SER A 266 -7.58 -15.50 -10.75
CA SER A 266 -7.70 -16.22 -9.48
C SER A 266 -6.41 -16.28 -8.66
N ASP A 267 -5.30 -15.79 -9.24
CA ASP A 267 -3.96 -15.81 -8.66
C ASP A 267 -3.15 -14.64 -9.21
N GLY A 268 -2.15 -14.21 -8.44
CA GLY A 268 -1.19 -13.19 -8.86
C GLY A 268 -1.54 -11.76 -8.43
N HIS A 269 -0.58 -10.86 -8.67
CA HIS A 269 -0.66 -9.46 -8.31
C HIS A 269 -1.47 -8.66 -9.33
N VAL A 270 -2.45 -7.90 -8.82
CA VAL A 270 -3.24 -6.98 -9.64
C VAL A 270 -3.47 -5.68 -8.88
N ASP A 271 -3.48 -4.54 -9.58
CA ASP A 271 -3.80 -3.25 -8.96
C ASP A 271 -4.92 -2.53 -9.71
N MET A 272 -5.91 -2.04 -8.98
CA MET A 272 -6.88 -1.10 -9.54
C MET A 272 -6.30 0.32 -9.53
N GLY A 273 -6.29 0.99 -10.67
CA GLY A 273 -5.74 2.34 -10.77
C GLY A 273 -6.27 3.10 -11.96
N PRO A 274 -6.17 4.44 -11.95
CA PRO A 274 -6.55 5.23 -13.09
C PRO A 274 -5.44 5.26 -14.15
N THR A 275 -5.82 5.48 -15.41
CA THR A 275 -4.95 6.01 -16.46
C THR A 275 -5.54 7.32 -16.98
N LEU A 276 -4.68 8.23 -17.45
CA LEU A 276 -5.07 9.47 -18.13
C LEU A 276 -4.54 9.45 -19.56
N GLU A 277 -5.31 8.93 -20.50
CA GLU A 277 -4.89 8.78 -21.91
C GLU A 277 -5.69 9.74 -22.78
N ASN A 278 -5.01 10.62 -23.52
CA ASN A 278 -5.65 11.62 -24.40
C ASN A 278 -6.73 12.47 -23.68
N GLY A 279 -6.48 12.81 -22.41
CA GLY A 279 -7.42 13.57 -21.56
C GLY A 279 -8.57 12.74 -20.98
N ALA A 280 -8.69 11.45 -21.33
CA ALA A 280 -9.67 10.56 -20.76
C ALA A 280 -9.12 9.88 -19.49
N TRP A 281 -9.78 10.13 -18.36
CA TRP A 281 -9.52 9.43 -17.11
C TRP A 281 -10.30 8.11 -17.09
N ARG A 282 -9.60 7.00 -16.89
CA ARG A 282 -10.17 5.64 -16.96
C ARG A 282 -9.68 4.80 -15.79
N ILE A 283 -10.58 4.19 -15.03
CA ILE A 283 -10.19 3.16 -14.05
C ILE A 283 -9.94 1.87 -14.81
N ARG A 284 -8.77 1.26 -14.57
CA ARG A 284 -8.34 -0.01 -15.14
C ARG A 284 -7.74 -0.93 -14.07
N LEU A 285 -7.59 -2.20 -14.41
CA LEU A 285 -6.89 -3.19 -13.60
C LEU A 285 -5.54 -3.48 -14.25
N LYS A 286 -4.46 -3.11 -13.58
CA LYS A 286 -3.10 -3.52 -13.92
C LYS A 286 -2.90 -4.98 -13.50
N ASP A 287 -2.50 -5.83 -14.43
CA ASP A 287 -2.22 -7.24 -14.22
C ASP A 287 -0.76 -7.53 -14.59
N ASP A 288 -0.01 -7.97 -13.58
CA ASP A 288 1.44 -8.19 -13.65
C ASP A 288 1.81 -9.62 -14.09
N ALA A 289 0.83 -10.43 -14.52
CA ALA A 289 1.08 -11.76 -15.07
C ALA A 289 1.92 -11.76 -16.36
N ALA A 290 1.99 -10.62 -17.06
CA ALA A 290 2.81 -10.41 -18.25
C ALA A 290 3.83 -9.28 -18.05
N ASN A 291 4.91 -9.30 -18.82
CA ASN A 291 5.90 -8.22 -18.87
C ASN A 291 6.02 -7.67 -20.30
N PRO A 292 5.65 -6.39 -20.56
CA PRO A 292 5.13 -5.42 -19.60
C PRO A 292 3.72 -5.77 -19.07
N PRO A 293 3.31 -5.23 -17.90
CA PRO A 293 1.98 -5.43 -17.35
C PRO A 293 0.85 -5.03 -18.30
N ALA A 294 -0.26 -5.78 -18.26
CA ALA A 294 -1.46 -5.46 -19.01
C ALA A 294 -2.38 -4.53 -18.22
N TRP A 295 -3.03 -3.58 -18.89
CA TRP A 295 -4.08 -2.74 -18.29
C TRP A 295 -5.44 -3.11 -18.87
N LEU A 296 -6.25 -3.79 -18.05
CA LEU A 296 -7.52 -4.39 -18.45
C LEU A 296 -8.69 -3.48 -18.06
N GLU A 297 -9.75 -3.48 -18.86
CA GLU A 297 -11.02 -2.85 -18.48
C GLU A 297 -11.71 -3.68 -17.39
N LEU A 298 -12.26 -3.03 -16.35
CA LEU A 298 -12.91 -3.73 -15.24
C LEU A 298 -14.14 -4.53 -15.69
N SER A 299 -14.78 -4.15 -16.80
CA SER A 299 -15.91 -4.88 -17.39
C SER A 299 -15.52 -6.24 -17.97
N ASP A 300 -14.24 -6.42 -18.29
CA ASP A 300 -13.73 -7.60 -18.98
C ASP A 300 -13.03 -8.56 -18.02
N VAL A 301 -13.08 -8.28 -16.71
CA VAL A 301 -12.38 -9.05 -15.67
C VAL A 301 -13.32 -9.42 -14.53
N VAL A 302 -13.19 -10.66 -14.07
CA VAL A 302 -13.74 -11.13 -12.80
C VAL A 302 -12.59 -11.57 -11.90
N LEU A 303 -12.47 -10.99 -10.71
CA LEU A 303 -11.55 -11.49 -9.69
C LEU A 303 -12.19 -12.69 -9.00
N ARG A 304 -11.50 -13.83 -8.96
CA ARG A 304 -11.97 -15.04 -8.28
C ARG A 304 -11.26 -15.19 -6.94
N VAL A 305 -12.03 -15.19 -5.87
CA VAL A 305 -11.59 -15.51 -4.50
C VAL A 305 -11.92 -16.97 -4.23
N THR A 306 -10.93 -17.84 -4.22
CA THR A 306 -11.12 -19.29 -4.02
C THR A 306 -11.29 -19.64 -2.54
N ASP A 307 -11.70 -20.87 -2.22
CA ASP A 307 -11.81 -21.30 -0.81
C ASP A 307 -10.44 -21.43 -0.11
N LYS A 308 -9.32 -21.30 -0.83
CA LYS A 308 -7.99 -21.14 -0.22
C LYS A 308 -7.88 -19.88 0.65
N ALA A 309 -8.68 -18.86 0.34
CA ALA A 309 -8.76 -17.62 1.10
C ALA A 309 -9.74 -17.70 2.30
N LYS A 310 -10.38 -18.86 2.52
CA LYS A 310 -11.40 -19.02 3.56
C LYS A 310 -10.75 -19.27 4.91
N ILE A 311 -11.02 -18.39 5.86
CA ILE A 311 -10.40 -18.40 7.18
C ILE A 311 -11.39 -17.93 8.26
N PRO A 312 -11.25 -18.38 9.52
CA PRO A 312 -12.09 -17.91 10.61
C PRO A 312 -11.74 -16.48 11.03
N VAL A 313 -12.75 -15.69 11.40
CA VAL A 313 -12.57 -14.44 12.14
C VAL A 313 -11.87 -14.75 13.46
N PRO A 314 -10.77 -14.08 13.78
CA PRO A 314 -10.02 -14.40 14.98
C PRO A 314 -10.73 -13.92 16.25
N ALA A 315 -10.25 -14.37 17.41
CA ALA A 315 -10.75 -13.92 18.71
C ALA A 315 -10.50 -12.43 18.96
N GLY A 316 -11.24 -11.87 19.92
CA GLY A 316 -11.16 -10.45 20.29
C GLY A 316 -12.14 -9.57 19.53
N THR A 317 -12.18 -8.28 19.89
CA THR A 317 -13.18 -7.33 19.37
C THR A 317 -12.73 -6.59 18.11
N GLY A 318 -11.44 -6.60 17.78
CA GLY A 318 -10.87 -5.83 16.67
C GLY A 318 -11.50 -6.16 15.30
N TYR A 319 -11.91 -7.41 15.09
CA TYR A 319 -12.49 -7.90 13.83
C TYR A 319 -14.00 -8.10 13.87
N ALA A 320 -14.69 -7.58 14.90
CA ALA A 320 -16.14 -7.77 15.07
C ALA A 320 -16.98 -7.21 13.90
N PHE A 321 -16.44 -6.30 13.09
CA PHE A 321 -17.09 -5.79 11.87
C PHE A 321 -17.23 -6.85 10.76
N LEU A 322 -16.50 -7.97 10.84
CA LEU A 322 -16.60 -9.10 9.91
C LEU A 322 -17.51 -10.23 10.41
N GLY A 323 -18.00 -10.12 11.65
CA GLY A 323 -18.84 -11.12 12.29
C GLY A 323 -18.30 -11.56 13.64
N ARG A 324 -18.91 -12.62 14.20
CA ARG A 324 -18.47 -13.22 15.45
C ARG A 324 -17.16 -13.99 15.27
N GLU A 325 -16.42 -14.14 16.37
CA GLU A 325 -15.27 -15.06 16.44
C GLU A 325 -15.62 -16.44 15.86
N GLY A 326 -14.71 -17.00 15.05
CA GLY A 326 -14.85 -18.29 14.41
C GLY A 326 -15.78 -18.31 13.18
N ALA A 327 -16.51 -17.22 12.89
CA ALA A 327 -17.26 -17.11 11.63
C ALA A 327 -16.30 -17.21 10.44
N GLN A 328 -16.70 -17.92 9.39
CA GLN A 328 -15.87 -18.10 8.20
C GLN A 328 -16.05 -16.92 7.26
N VAL A 329 -14.93 -16.35 6.79
CA VAL A 329 -14.90 -15.30 5.77
C VAL A 329 -13.87 -15.66 4.70
N HIS A 330 -14.00 -15.07 3.51
CA HIS A 330 -12.96 -15.13 2.50
C HIS A 330 -12.13 -13.85 2.58
N LEU A 331 -10.84 -13.97 2.90
CA LEU A 331 -9.91 -12.86 3.05
C LEU A 331 -8.81 -12.94 2.00
N LEU A 332 -8.75 -11.95 1.11
CA LEU A 332 -7.54 -11.70 0.34
C LEU A 332 -6.60 -10.87 1.23
N PRO A 333 -5.46 -11.43 1.65
CA PRO A 333 -4.60 -10.81 2.63
C PRO A 333 -3.82 -9.64 2.03
N GLN A 334 -3.47 -8.69 2.89
CA GLN A 334 -2.60 -7.56 2.58
C GLN A 334 -1.24 -8.00 2.03
N THR A 335 -0.74 -9.16 2.45
CA THR A 335 0.48 -9.79 1.94
C THR A 335 0.16 -10.83 0.89
N GLN A 336 0.93 -10.86 -0.19
CA GLN A 336 0.77 -11.85 -1.24
C GLN A 336 0.91 -13.28 -0.69
N GLN A 337 0.01 -14.16 -1.11
CA GLN A 337 0.15 -15.61 -0.94
C GLN A 337 0.00 -16.28 -2.30
N ALA A 338 0.73 -17.36 -2.52
CA ALA A 338 0.68 -18.09 -3.78
C ALA A 338 -0.67 -18.80 -3.96
N GLY A 339 -1.23 -18.75 -5.17
CA GLY A 339 -2.47 -19.42 -5.50
C GLY A 339 -3.74 -18.67 -5.08
N ILE A 340 -3.62 -17.40 -4.70
CA ILE A 340 -4.73 -16.47 -4.45
C ILE A 340 -4.45 -15.15 -5.15
N VAL A 341 -5.50 -14.53 -5.70
CA VAL A 341 -5.37 -13.19 -6.30
C VAL A 341 -5.03 -12.16 -5.22
N TRP A 342 -4.13 -11.25 -5.53
CA TRP A 342 -3.62 -10.25 -4.60
C TRP A 342 -3.91 -8.83 -5.11
N PRO A 343 -5.12 -8.30 -4.82
CA PRO A 343 -5.55 -6.99 -5.30
C PRO A 343 -4.97 -5.84 -4.46
N GLY A 344 -4.51 -4.82 -5.15
CA GLY A 344 -4.07 -3.53 -4.60
C GLY A 344 -4.73 -2.35 -5.29
N TRP A 345 -4.24 -1.16 -4.96
CA TRP A 345 -4.55 0.07 -5.68
C TRP A 345 -3.28 0.83 -6.06
N ASN A 346 -3.32 1.53 -7.20
CA ASN A 346 -2.14 2.12 -7.82
C ASN A 346 -2.45 3.50 -8.44
N THR A 347 -1.60 4.50 -8.14
CA THR A 347 -1.63 5.85 -8.73
C THR A 347 -0.28 6.22 -9.38
N GLN A 348 0.55 5.22 -9.68
CA GLN A 348 1.88 5.34 -10.26
C GLN A 348 1.90 5.31 -11.80
N HIS A 349 0.77 5.06 -12.46
CA HIS A 349 0.73 5.09 -13.91
C HIS A 349 1.30 6.42 -14.42
N SER A 350 2.20 6.37 -15.40
CA SER A 350 3.02 7.52 -15.80
C SER A 350 2.18 8.71 -16.26
N THR A 351 1.04 8.45 -16.90
CA THR A 351 0.11 9.51 -17.33
C THR A 351 -0.67 10.14 -16.17
N VAL A 352 -0.81 9.42 -15.05
CA VAL A 352 -1.42 9.96 -13.83
C VAL A 352 -0.41 10.84 -13.09
N THR A 353 0.77 10.31 -12.79
CA THR A 353 1.82 11.06 -12.06
C THR A 353 2.29 12.30 -12.80
N SER A 354 2.31 12.25 -14.14
CA SER A 354 2.64 13.43 -14.97
C SER A 354 1.45 14.35 -15.23
N GLY A 355 0.21 13.87 -15.14
CA GLY A 355 -0.98 14.59 -15.64
C GLY A 355 -1.88 15.23 -14.58
N VAL A 356 -1.84 14.79 -13.32
CA VAL A 356 -2.70 15.33 -12.24
C VAL A 356 -1.90 15.93 -11.09
N THR A 357 -2.59 16.65 -10.20
CA THR A 357 -2.04 17.23 -8.96
C THR A 357 -2.89 16.82 -7.76
N GLY A 358 -2.28 16.82 -6.58
CA GLY A 358 -2.95 16.40 -5.34
C GLY A 358 -3.27 14.91 -5.31
N ASP A 359 -4.17 14.51 -4.42
CA ASP A 359 -4.52 13.09 -4.25
C ASP A 359 -5.53 12.61 -5.30
N VAL A 360 -5.48 11.32 -5.62
CA VAL A 360 -6.60 10.63 -6.27
C VAL A 360 -7.61 10.27 -5.19
N THR A 361 -8.85 10.74 -5.33
CA THR A 361 -9.94 10.33 -4.43
C THR A 361 -10.57 9.03 -4.95
N TRP A 362 -10.48 7.95 -4.18
CA TRP A 362 -11.20 6.70 -4.43
C TRP A 362 -12.49 6.69 -3.61
N THR A 363 -13.63 6.64 -4.31
CA THR A 363 -14.96 6.55 -3.72
C THR A 363 -15.56 5.15 -3.95
N LEU A 364 -15.93 4.46 -2.87
CA LEU A 364 -16.79 3.28 -2.94
C LEU A 364 -18.25 3.77 -2.89
N LYS A 365 -18.97 3.63 -4.01
CA LYS A 365 -20.33 4.17 -4.18
C LYS A 365 -21.41 3.19 -3.74
N GLY A 366 -21.10 1.90 -3.76
CA GLY A 366 -22.02 0.85 -3.37
C GLY A 366 -21.39 -0.53 -3.56
N VAL A 367 -21.96 -1.51 -2.88
CA VAL A 367 -21.60 -2.92 -3.00
C VAL A 367 -22.89 -3.72 -3.11
N GLU A 368 -23.01 -4.51 -4.16
CA GLU A 368 -24.02 -5.56 -4.27
C GLU A 368 -23.35 -6.91 -3.98
N GLY A 369 -23.98 -7.75 -3.17
CA GLY A 369 -23.46 -9.07 -2.84
C GLY A 369 -24.22 -9.73 -1.69
N PRO A 370 -23.99 -11.04 -1.44
CA PRO A 370 -24.72 -11.82 -0.44
C PRO A 370 -24.29 -11.54 1.01
N GLY A 371 -23.20 -10.82 1.23
CA GLY A 371 -22.69 -10.48 2.56
C GLY A 371 -21.97 -9.14 2.56
N THR A 372 -21.22 -8.87 3.63
CA THR A 372 -20.44 -7.63 3.78
C THR A 372 -19.09 -7.78 3.08
N PHE A 373 -18.76 -6.79 2.26
CA PHE A 373 -17.40 -6.46 1.85
C PHE A 373 -16.76 -5.48 2.83
N ALA A 374 -15.51 -5.71 3.20
CA ALA A 374 -14.67 -4.73 3.86
C ALA A 374 -13.26 -4.70 3.28
N LEU A 375 -12.69 -3.49 3.15
CA LEU A 375 -11.28 -3.26 2.87
C LEU A 375 -10.65 -2.64 4.12
N PHE A 376 -9.58 -3.22 4.63
CA PHE A 376 -8.88 -2.69 5.80
C PHE A 376 -7.37 -2.88 5.70
N LEU A 377 -6.61 -2.04 6.41
CA LEU A 377 -5.19 -2.24 6.64
C LEU A 377 -4.98 -2.88 8.00
N THR A 378 -3.86 -3.57 8.16
CA THR A 378 -3.43 -4.06 9.46
C THR A 378 -2.11 -3.39 9.81
N GLY A 379 -2.04 -2.72 10.96
CA GLY A 379 -0.80 -2.10 11.44
C GLY A 379 0.12 -3.08 12.18
N SER A 380 1.27 -2.58 12.64
CA SER A 380 2.27 -3.38 13.37
C SER A 380 1.73 -4.06 14.63
N PHE A 381 0.65 -3.56 15.20
CA PHE A 381 0.00 -4.09 16.41
C PHE A 381 -1.30 -4.86 16.10
N GLY A 382 -1.52 -5.25 14.85
CA GLY A 382 -2.60 -6.16 14.46
C GLY A 382 -4.01 -5.56 14.47
N THR A 383 -4.17 -4.36 15.00
CA THR A 383 -5.41 -3.59 14.96
C THR A 383 -5.78 -3.26 13.51
N PRO A 384 -6.99 -3.64 13.06
CA PRO A 384 -7.44 -3.30 11.72
C PRO A 384 -7.86 -1.83 11.62
N GLN A 385 -7.37 -1.15 10.58
CA GLN A 385 -7.86 0.14 10.12
C GLN A 385 -8.80 -0.08 8.94
N VAL A 386 -10.10 -0.01 9.20
CA VAL A 386 -11.13 -0.17 8.16
C VAL A 386 -11.12 1.05 7.23
N LEU A 387 -10.87 0.81 5.94
CA LEU A 387 -10.89 1.82 4.88
C LEU A 387 -12.27 1.90 4.22
N PHE A 388 -12.86 0.73 3.93
CA PHE A 388 -14.23 0.60 3.46
C PHE A 388 -14.96 -0.53 4.19
N ASP A 389 -16.22 -0.32 4.52
CA ASP A 389 -17.11 -1.33 5.09
C ASP A 389 -18.51 -1.16 4.50
N SER A 390 -18.94 -2.12 3.69
CA SER A 390 -20.25 -2.08 3.02
C SER A 390 -21.46 -2.13 3.95
N ALA A 391 -21.28 -2.44 5.25
CA ALA A 391 -22.34 -2.32 6.24
C ALA A 391 -22.53 -0.86 6.75
N LYS A 392 -21.61 0.06 6.41
CA LYS A 392 -21.70 1.48 6.75
C LYS A 392 -22.38 2.28 5.63
N PRO A 393 -22.91 3.49 5.93
CA PRO A 393 -23.49 4.35 4.91
C PRO A 393 -22.55 4.61 3.72
N MET A 394 -23.13 4.68 2.53
CA MET A 394 -22.45 4.97 1.27
C MET A 394 -22.81 6.38 0.77
N PRO A 395 -21.95 7.03 -0.05
CA PRO A 395 -20.63 6.57 -0.48
C PRO A 395 -19.55 6.75 0.60
N GLN A 396 -18.49 5.97 0.52
CA GLN A 396 -17.30 6.09 1.36
C GLN A 396 -16.11 6.55 0.51
N LYS A 397 -15.19 7.34 1.10
CA LYS A 397 -14.09 7.98 0.36
C LYS A 397 -12.74 7.76 1.00
N LEU A 398 -11.74 7.62 0.15
CA LEU A 398 -10.35 7.44 0.49
C LEU A 398 -9.49 8.39 -0.35
N ALA A 399 -8.68 9.23 0.29
CA ALA A 399 -7.66 10.00 -0.41
C ALA A 399 -6.42 9.12 -0.60
N VAL A 400 -6.02 8.93 -1.84
CA VAL A 400 -4.83 8.14 -2.22
C VAL A 400 -3.78 9.10 -2.77
N PRO A 401 -2.64 9.28 -2.08
CA PRO A 401 -1.58 10.14 -2.57
C PRO A 401 -1.10 9.73 -3.96
N LEU A 402 -0.62 10.70 -4.74
CA LEU A 402 0.01 10.38 -6.03
C LEU A 402 1.24 9.51 -5.85
N ASN A 403 1.54 8.73 -6.89
CA ASN A 403 2.67 7.80 -6.88
C ASN A 403 2.60 6.77 -5.73
N THR A 404 1.39 6.32 -5.41
CA THR A 404 1.13 5.29 -4.40
C THR A 404 0.88 3.95 -5.07
N HIS A 405 1.50 2.92 -4.53
CA HIS A 405 1.12 1.52 -4.73
C HIS A 405 0.94 0.91 -3.35
N ALA A 406 -0.23 0.35 -3.10
CA ALA A 406 -0.59 -0.17 -1.79
C ALA A 406 -1.50 -1.39 -1.90
N HIS A 407 -1.41 -2.24 -0.89
CA HIS A 407 -2.28 -3.39 -0.70
C HIS A 407 -2.97 -3.29 0.66
N GLY A 408 -4.11 -3.97 0.78
CA GLY A 408 -4.90 -4.09 1.98
C GLY A 408 -5.56 -5.46 2.05
N ASN A 409 -6.24 -5.71 3.15
CA ASN A 409 -7.04 -6.91 3.36
C ASN A 409 -8.45 -6.71 2.79
N TRP A 410 -8.85 -7.56 1.84
CA TRP A 410 -10.19 -7.55 1.25
C TRP A 410 -10.98 -8.74 1.80
N ALA A 411 -11.98 -8.48 2.63
CA ALA A 411 -12.79 -9.50 3.28
C ALA A 411 -14.21 -9.55 2.72
N PHE A 412 -14.74 -10.77 2.58
CA PHE A 412 -16.11 -11.06 2.18
C PHE A 412 -16.73 -12.03 3.17
N THR A 413 -17.86 -11.66 3.78
CA THR A 413 -18.47 -12.47 4.85
C THR A 413 -19.36 -13.61 4.36
N ALA A 414 -19.60 -13.71 3.05
CA ALA A 414 -20.38 -14.78 2.44
C ALA A 414 -19.85 -15.12 1.04
N PRO A 415 -19.92 -16.39 0.60
CA PRO A 415 -19.62 -16.74 -0.79
C PRO A 415 -20.74 -16.23 -1.71
N GLY A 416 -20.34 -15.86 -2.93
CA GLY A 416 -21.21 -15.44 -4.02
C GLY A 416 -20.61 -14.32 -4.84
N LEU A 417 -21.43 -13.73 -5.70
CA LEU A 417 -20.99 -12.71 -6.63
C LEU A 417 -21.15 -11.31 -6.04
N TYR A 418 -20.05 -10.55 -6.02
CA TYR A 418 -20.01 -9.17 -5.56
C TYR A 418 -19.76 -8.21 -6.73
N ARG A 419 -20.45 -7.07 -6.70
CA ARG A 419 -20.25 -5.95 -7.63
C ARG A 419 -19.98 -4.68 -6.84
N LEU A 420 -18.76 -4.16 -6.94
CA LEU A 420 -18.32 -2.95 -6.24
C LEU A 420 -18.37 -1.78 -7.23
N ALA A 421 -19.26 -0.82 -6.99
CA ALA A 421 -19.31 0.42 -7.75
C ALA A 421 -18.20 1.36 -7.26
N VAL A 422 -17.14 1.50 -8.05
CA VAL A 422 -15.94 2.26 -7.72
C VAL A 422 -15.83 3.50 -8.59
N GLU A 423 -15.55 4.63 -7.97
CA GLU A 423 -15.19 5.87 -8.65
C GLU A 423 -13.81 6.34 -8.21
N MET A 424 -13.02 6.85 -9.15
CA MET A 424 -11.77 7.54 -8.87
C MET A 424 -11.80 8.90 -9.55
N SER A 425 -11.45 9.95 -8.82
CA SER A 425 -11.42 11.32 -9.32
C SER A 425 -10.14 12.06 -8.94
N ALA A 426 -9.72 13.00 -9.77
CA ALA A 426 -8.56 13.86 -9.52
C ALA A 426 -8.71 15.22 -10.20
N THR A 427 -7.75 16.11 -9.97
CA THR A 427 -7.62 17.40 -10.69
C THR A 427 -6.40 17.34 -11.60
N THR A 428 -6.60 17.55 -12.89
CA THR A 428 -5.49 17.63 -13.87
C THR A 428 -4.58 18.83 -13.57
N LYS A 429 -3.33 18.80 -14.04
CA LYS A 429 -2.41 19.95 -13.95
C LYS A 429 -2.93 21.21 -14.64
N ALA A 430 -3.85 21.06 -15.61
CA ALA A 430 -4.56 22.16 -16.25
C ALA A 430 -5.74 22.71 -15.42
N GLY A 431 -5.99 22.17 -14.22
CA GLY A 431 -7.06 22.60 -13.32
C GLY A 431 -8.43 21.97 -13.59
N ALA A 432 -8.57 21.11 -14.60
CA ALA A 432 -9.83 20.42 -14.89
C ALA A 432 -10.05 19.22 -13.96
N ALA A 433 -11.27 19.08 -13.43
CA ALA A 433 -11.70 17.90 -12.69
C ALA A 433 -11.92 16.73 -13.65
N VAL A 434 -11.42 15.54 -13.27
CA VAL A 434 -11.62 14.29 -13.99
C VAL A 434 -12.14 13.21 -13.05
N SER A 435 -13.01 12.34 -13.55
CA SER A 435 -13.61 11.25 -12.79
C SER A 435 -14.04 10.13 -13.73
N ASP A 436 -13.99 8.90 -13.24
CA ASP A 436 -14.56 7.73 -13.91
C ASP A 436 -15.22 6.83 -12.87
N THR A 437 -16.30 6.15 -13.24
CA THR A 437 -16.99 5.16 -12.40
C THR A 437 -17.05 3.82 -13.14
N ARG A 438 -16.65 2.75 -12.47
CA ARG A 438 -16.65 1.37 -12.99
C ARG A 438 -17.17 0.40 -11.95
N THR A 439 -17.54 -0.80 -12.40
CA THR A 439 -17.93 -1.89 -11.52
C THR A 439 -16.83 -2.93 -11.51
N LEU A 440 -16.28 -3.24 -10.33
CA LEU A 440 -15.39 -4.38 -10.14
C LEU A 440 -16.22 -5.60 -9.76
N THR A 441 -16.12 -6.67 -10.55
CA THR A 441 -16.84 -7.93 -10.31
C THR A 441 -15.93 -8.94 -9.62
N ILE A 442 -16.42 -9.53 -8.53
CA ILE A 442 -15.66 -10.46 -7.69
C ILE A 442 -16.51 -11.71 -7.43
N ALA A 443 -16.01 -12.88 -7.81
CA ALA A 443 -16.64 -14.17 -7.55
C ALA A 443 -16.00 -14.81 -6.32
N VAL A 444 -16.74 -14.94 -5.23
CA VAL A 444 -16.21 -15.39 -3.92
C VAL A 444 -16.66 -16.80 -3.59
N GLY A 445 -15.71 -17.67 -3.27
CA GLY A 445 -15.92 -19.08 -2.96
C GLY A 445 -15.93 -19.97 -4.20
N ASP A 446 -15.47 -21.21 -4.06
CA ASP A 446 -15.21 -22.05 -5.23
C ASP A 446 -16.46 -22.49 -5.98
N ALA A 447 -17.59 -22.55 -5.29
CA ALA A 447 -18.91 -22.85 -5.85
C ALA A 447 -19.55 -21.66 -6.60
N THR A 448 -18.97 -20.46 -6.52
CA THR A 448 -19.51 -19.29 -7.22
C THR A 448 -19.09 -19.31 -8.68
N ASP A 449 -20.09 -19.28 -9.57
CA ASP A 449 -19.86 -19.17 -11.01
C ASP A 449 -19.38 -17.75 -11.36
N PRO A 450 -18.12 -17.57 -11.83
CA PRO A 450 -17.65 -16.27 -12.29
C PRO A 450 -18.35 -15.81 -13.57
N GLY A 451 -18.94 -16.73 -14.35
CA GLY A 451 -19.71 -16.44 -15.56
C GLY A 451 -21.05 -15.74 -15.27
N ALA A 452 -21.66 -15.97 -14.11
CA ALA A 452 -22.82 -15.21 -13.62
C ALA A 452 -22.48 -13.73 -13.32
N GLY A 453 -21.19 -13.42 -13.19
CA GLY A 453 -20.64 -12.06 -13.25
C GLY A 453 -21.02 -11.32 -14.53
N ASN A 454 -21.04 -12.07 -15.63
CA ASN A 454 -21.23 -11.59 -16.99
C ASN A 454 -22.67 -11.78 -17.49
N THR A 455 -23.59 -12.31 -16.68
CA THR A 455 -25.00 -12.44 -17.07
C THR A 455 -25.73 -11.12 -16.83
N GLY A 456 -26.05 -10.43 -17.92
CA GLY A 456 -27.16 -9.48 -17.93
C GLY A 456 -28.43 -10.17 -17.42
N GLY A 457 -29.21 -9.45 -16.60
CA GLY A 457 -30.38 -9.98 -15.91
C GLY A 457 -31.35 -10.72 -16.84
N GLY A 458 -31.44 -12.04 -16.66
CA GLY A 458 -32.47 -12.88 -17.27
C GLY A 458 -33.67 -12.96 -16.33
N GLY A 459 -34.65 -12.09 -16.55
CA GLY A 459 -36.00 -12.29 -16.05
C GLY A 459 -36.59 -13.57 -16.63
N THR A 460 -37.15 -14.41 -15.77
CA THR A 460 -37.86 -15.64 -16.14
C THR A 460 -38.93 -15.34 -17.19
N SER A 461 -38.81 -15.96 -18.37
CA SER A 461 -39.92 -16.03 -19.34
C SER A 461 -40.19 -17.50 -19.65
N ALA A 462 -41.37 -17.95 -19.25
CA ALA A 462 -41.97 -19.23 -19.65
C ALA A 462 -42.12 -19.31 -21.19
N PRO A 463 -42.21 -20.51 -21.79
CA PRO A 463 -41.92 -20.73 -23.21
C PRO A 463 -43.06 -20.23 -24.11
N ALA A 464 -42.69 -19.60 -25.23
CA ALA A 464 -43.61 -19.28 -26.33
C ALA A 464 -43.52 -20.35 -27.45
N PRO A 465 -44.62 -20.64 -28.18
CA PRO A 465 -44.69 -21.72 -29.14
C PRO A 465 -44.10 -21.37 -30.52
N SER A 466 -43.89 -22.44 -31.28
CA SER A 466 -43.21 -22.64 -32.55
C SER A 466 -43.66 -21.78 -33.75
N GLY A 467 -42.71 -21.53 -34.66
CA GLY A 467 -42.90 -21.04 -36.04
C GLY A 467 -41.94 -19.88 -36.31
N GLY A 468 -41.04 -19.84 -37.30
CA GLY A 468 -40.93 -20.53 -38.58
C GLY A 468 -40.56 -19.47 -39.63
N GLY A 469 -39.39 -19.57 -40.25
CA GLY A 469 -39.07 -18.90 -41.53
C GLY A 469 -38.30 -17.58 -41.47
N LEU A 470 -37.05 -17.62 -41.97
CA LEU A 470 -36.27 -16.46 -42.42
C LEU A 470 -36.89 -15.84 -43.69
N PRO A 471 -36.57 -14.57 -44.00
CA PRO A 471 -35.77 -14.38 -45.23
C PRO A 471 -34.61 -13.38 -45.09
N LEU A 472 -33.51 -13.75 -45.74
CA LEU A 472 -32.40 -12.90 -46.17
C LEU A 472 -32.86 -11.90 -47.26
N THR A 473 -32.26 -10.71 -47.26
CA THR A 473 -31.94 -9.97 -48.49
C THR A 473 -30.55 -9.37 -48.36
N GLY A 474 -29.64 -9.77 -49.24
CA GLY A 474 -28.32 -9.17 -49.41
C GLY A 474 -28.28 -8.16 -50.56
N ALA A 475 -27.21 -7.36 -50.62
CA ALA A 475 -26.71 -6.72 -51.84
C ALA A 475 -25.20 -6.36 -51.71
N ASN A 476 -24.39 -7.07 -52.50
CA ASN A 476 -23.21 -6.70 -53.34
C ASN A 476 -22.10 -5.76 -52.77
N VAL A 477 -20.80 -6.09 -52.69
CA VAL A 477 -19.77 -6.71 -53.57
C VAL A 477 -19.09 -5.72 -54.58
N LEU A 478 -17.79 -5.46 -54.30
CA LEU A 478 -16.62 -5.11 -55.15
C LEU A 478 -16.35 -3.68 -55.68
N LEU A 479 -15.03 -3.37 -55.73
CA LEU A 479 -14.24 -2.25 -56.33
C LEU A 479 -13.84 -1.13 -55.33
N ILE A 480 -12.57 -0.80 -55.02
CA ILE A 480 -11.26 -0.89 -55.70
C ILE A 480 -10.12 -1.06 -54.66
N ALA A 481 -9.18 -1.96 -54.94
CA ALA A 481 -7.82 -1.93 -54.41
C ALA A 481 -6.94 -1.05 -55.31
N ALA A 482 -6.26 -0.04 -54.75
CA ALA A 482 -4.98 0.53 -55.17
C ALA A 482 -4.86 2.01 -54.74
N VAL A 483 -4.25 2.27 -53.57
CA VAL A 483 -3.08 3.15 -53.45
C VAL A 483 -2.28 2.63 -52.25
N GLY A 484 -1.32 1.75 -52.54
CA GLY A 484 -0.24 1.46 -51.62
C GLY A 484 0.82 2.57 -51.67
N ALA A 485 1.63 2.59 -50.61
CA ALA A 485 3.02 3.01 -50.66
C ALA A 485 3.34 4.50 -50.85
N ILE A 486 2.89 5.37 -49.93
CA ILE A 486 3.65 6.57 -49.54
C ILE A 486 3.44 6.80 -48.04
N LEU A 487 4.27 6.20 -47.19
CA LEU A 487 4.74 6.74 -45.89
C LEU A 487 5.80 5.82 -45.23
N VAL A 488 6.64 5.17 -46.05
CA VAL A 488 7.88 4.49 -45.61
C VAL A 488 9.14 5.21 -46.14
N VAL A 489 9.00 6.37 -46.80
CA VAL A 489 10.15 7.14 -47.33
C VAL A 489 10.54 8.35 -46.46
N ALA A 490 9.83 8.66 -45.37
CA ALA A 490 10.22 9.72 -44.45
C ALA A 490 11.27 9.29 -43.38
N GLY A 491 11.56 8.00 -43.25
CA GLY A 491 12.46 7.45 -42.22
C GLY A 491 13.91 7.19 -42.65
N ALA A 492 14.23 7.18 -43.95
CA ALA A 492 15.56 6.79 -44.44
C ALA A 492 16.43 7.97 -44.96
N GLY A 493 15.90 9.20 -44.98
CA GLY A 493 16.61 10.38 -45.50
C GLY A 493 17.45 11.17 -44.48
N ALA A 494 17.21 11.00 -43.17
CA ALA A 494 17.85 11.82 -42.14
C ALA A 494 19.18 11.25 -41.59
N VAL A 495 19.57 10.03 -41.98
CA VAL A 495 20.78 9.35 -41.45
C VAL A 495 22.00 9.45 -42.39
N LEU A 496 21.86 10.01 -43.60
CA LEU A 496 22.95 10.11 -44.58
C LEU A 496 23.52 11.54 -44.82
N ILE A 497 23.06 12.55 -44.07
CA ILE A 497 23.56 13.95 -44.18
C ILE A 497 24.30 14.40 -42.89
N GLY A 498 24.74 13.47 -42.05
CA GLY A 498 25.56 13.74 -40.86
C GLY A 498 27.04 13.39 -40.98
N ARG A 499 27.43 12.69 -42.07
CA ARG A 499 28.81 12.25 -42.30
C ARG A 499 29.31 12.75 -43.64
N ARG A 500 30.06 13.85 -43.62
CA ARG A 500 31.13 14.29 -44.56
C ARG A 500 31.04 15.78 -44.91
N ARG A 501 31.62 16.64 -44.07
CA ARG A 501 32.39 17.83 -44.51
C ARG A 501 33.58 17.98 -43.57
N THR A 502 34.70 17.32 -43.87
CA THR A 502 35.87 17.80 -44.63
C THR A 502 36.88 18.51 -43.73
N VAL A 503 38.03 17.85 -43.65
CA VAL A 503 39.33 18.27 -43.12
C VAL A 503 39.87 19.46 -43.90
N THR A 504 40.32 20.50 -43.21
CA THR A 504 41.28 21.47 -43.76
C THR A 504 42.58 21.32 -42.98
N GLN A 505 43.65 20.97 -43.69
CA GLN A 505 45.00 20.84 -43.16
C GLN A 505 45.60 22.22 -42.85
N ASP A 506 46.13 22.38 -41.65
CA ASP A 506 47.12 23.40 -41.34
C ASP A 506 48.48 22.99 -41.92
N THR A 507 49.08 23.89 -42.68
CA THR A 507 50.49 23.84 -43.09
C THR A 507 51.08 25.19 -42.75
N LEU A 508 52.19 25.23 -42.01
CA LEU A 508 53.30 26.20 -42.07
C LEU A 508 54.38 25.80 -41.03
N PRO A 509 55.66 26.24 -41.17
CA PRO A 509 56.77 25.33 -41.35
C PRO A 509 57.82 25.38 -40.23
N ARG A 510 58.77 24.43 -40.26
CA ARG A 510 59.99 24.46 -39.45
C ARG A 510 61.08 25.32 -40.12
N SER A 511 61.70 26.16 -39.31
CA SER A 511 63.14 26.37 -39.24
C SER A 511 63.52 26.51 -37.77
#